data_AF-A0A842U2U9-F1
#
_entry.id   AF-A0A842U2U9-F1
#
_cell.length_a   1.000
_cell.length_b   1.000
_cell.length_c   1.000
_cell.angle_alpha   90.00
_cell.angle_beta   90.00
_cell.angle_gamma   90.00
#
_symmetry.space_group_name_H-M   'P 1'
#
loop_
_entity.id
_entity.type
_entity.pdbx_description
1 polymer ?
#
loop_
_entity_poly.entity_id
_entity_poly.type
_entity_poly.pdbx_seq_one_letter_code
_entity_poly.pdbx_strand_id
1 'polypeptide(L)'
;MDNKAQGISVTTIIIAAIALVVLVVVIAIFTGYFAGFGGQVEDVTQTCSEFTSSSGEQGRWDDECGEDERSILGAKDAPSHPGMKCCVPED
;
A
#
# COMPACT_ATOMS: atom_id res chain seq x y z
N MET A 1 -52.40 -12.90 30.89
CA MET A 1 -51.45 -12.98 29.76
C MET A 1 -50.14 -12.45 30.25
N ASP A 2 -49.22 -13.38 30.48
CA ASP A 2 -48.00 -13.26 31.27
C ASP A 2 -46.96 -12.35 30.61
N ASN A 3 -46.66 -11.21 31.25
CA ASN A 3 -45.51 -10.36 30.92
C ASN A 3 -44.24 -10.93 31.56
N LYS A 4 -43.80 -12.11 31.10
CA LYS A 4 -42.66 -12.81 31.72
C LYS A 4 -41.84 -13.56 30.67
N ALA A 5 -41.26 -12.84 29.71
CA ALA A 5 -40.32 -13.43 28.76
C ALA A 5 -39.33 -12.44 28.11
N GLN A 6 -38.89 -11.39 28.82
CA GLN A 6 -37.62 -10.74 28.50
C GLN A 6 -36.62 -11.12 29.59
N GLY A 7 -35.95 -12.26 29.40
CA GLY A 7 -34.91 -12.77 30.31
C GLY A 7 -33.63 -11.92 30.33
N ILE A 8 -33.59 -10.85 29.53
CA ILE A 8 -32.51 -9.88 29.48
C ILE A 8 -33.10 -8.50 29.78
N SER A 9 -32.38 -7.72 30.58
CA SER A 9 -32.82 -6.37 30.93
C SER A 9 -32.93 -5.51 29.67
N VAL A 10 -33.99 -4.72 29.55
CA VAL A 10 -34.16 -3.74 28.46
C VAL A 10 -32.94 -2.83 28.36
N THR A 11 -32.33 -2.49 29.49
CA THR A 11 -31.08 -1.71 29.55
C THR A 11 -29.93 -2.42 28.84
N THR A 12 -29.82 -3.74 28.96
CA THR A 12 -28.80 -4.54 28.27
C THR A 12 -29.00 -4.53 26.77
N ILE A 13 -30.25 -4.59 26.29
CA ILE A 13 -30.59 -4.52 24.86
C ILE A 13 -30.16 -3.15 24.30
N ILE A 14 -30.45 -2.07 25.02
CA ILE A 14 -30.08 -0.70 24.61
C ILE A 14 -28.56 -0.56 24.52
N ILE A 15 -27.82 -1.02 25.53
CA ILE A 15 -26.35 -0.95 25.54
C ILE A 15 -25.76 -1.77 24.38
N ALA A 16 -26.28 -2.97 24.13
CA ALA A 16 -25.82 -3.83 23.04
C ALA A 16 -26.03 -3.16 21.66
N ALA A 17 -27.17 -2.50 21.46
CA ALA A 17 -27.46 -1.77 20.23
C ALA A 17 -26.51 -0.58 20.01
N ILE A 18 -26.25 0.21 21.06
CA ILE A 18 -25.31 1.34 20.98
C ILE A 18 -23.89 0.86 20.67
N ALA A 19 -23.43 -0.20 21.34
CA ALA A 19 -22.11 -0.77 21.11
C ALA A 19 -21.94 -1.27 19.67
N LEU A 20 -22.99 -1.89 19.10
CA LEU A 20 -22.98 -2.35 17.71
C LEU A 20 -22.89 -1.18 16.73
N VAL A 21 -23.66 -0.11 16.93
CA VAL A 21 -23.61 1.09 16.08
C VAL A 21 -22.20 1.72 16.11
N VAL A 22 -21.62 1.88 17.29
CA VAL A 22 -20.27 2.43 17.45
C VAL A 22 -19.24 1.56 16.72
N LEU A 23 -19.33 0.24 16.84
CA LEU A 23 -18.43 -0.68 16.13
C LEU A 23 -18.50 -0.51 14.61
N VAL A 24 -19.70 -0.40 14.05
CA VAL A 24 -19.89 -0.19 12.60
C VAL A 24 -19.29 1.13 12.15
N VAL A 25 -19.49 2.22 12.92
CA VAL A 25 -18.91 3.53 12.62
C VAL A 25 -17.38 3.47 12.63
N VAL A 26 -16.80 2.80 13.63
CA VAL A 26 -15.36 2.61 13.74
C VAL A 26 -14.80 1.86 12.52
N ILE A 27 -15.40 0.73 12.15
CA ILE A 27 -14.99 -0.03 10.96
C ILE A 27 -15.11 0.83 9.69
N ALA A 28 -16.20 1.58 9.52
CA ALA A 28 -16.39 2.43 8.34
C ALA A 28 -15.31 3.53 8.24
N ILE A 29 -14.92 4.15 9.36
CA ILE A 29 -13.84 5.14 9.39
C ILE A 29 -12.50 4.48 9.08
N PHE A 30 -12.19 3.33 9.72
CA PHE A 30 -10.95 2.61 9.46
C PHE A 30 -10.87 2.14 8.00
N THR A 31 -11.93 1.55 7.45
CA THR A 31 -11.99 1.15 6.04
C THR A 31 -11.91 2.35 5.10
N GLY A 32 -12.56 3.47 5.39
CA GLY A 32 -12.46 4.70 4.60
C GLY A 32 -11.05 5.31 4.65
N TYR A 33 -10.41 5.28 5.82
CA TYR A 33 -9.02 5.72 6.01
C TYR A 33 -8.05 4.82 5.24
N PHE A 34 -8.22 3.50 5.30
CA PHE A 34 -7.41 2.55 4.54
C PHE A 34 -7.71 2.57 3.02
N ALA A 35 -8.93 2.89 2.59
CA ALA A 35 -9.26 3.10 1.19
C ALA A 35 -8.53 4.32 0.62
N GLY A 36 -8.35 5.38 1.42
CA GLY A 36 -7.50 6.53 1.07
C GLY A 36 -6.00 6.18 1.03
N PHE A 37 -5.54 5.26 1.88
CA PHE A 37 -4.14 4.77 1.88
C PHE A 37 -3.83 3.77 0.76
N GLY A 38 -4.80 2.98 0.30
CA GLY A 38 -4.64 2.02 -0.80
C GLY A 38 -4.78 2.63 -2.20
N GLY A 39 -5.28 3.87 -2.32
CA GLY A 39 -5.45 4.56 -3.60
C GLY A 39 -4.18 5.23 -4.15
N GLN A 40 -3.04 5.09 -3.46
CA GLN A 40 -1.74 5.66 -3.84
C GLN A 40 -0.60 4.70 -3.51
N VAL A 41 -0.78 3.42 -3.78
CA VAL A 41 0.31 2.71 -4.48
C VAL A 41 -0.05 2.86 -5.94
N GLU A 42 0.07 4.10 -6.45
CA GLU A 42 0.50 4.28 -7.82
C GLU A 42 1.70 3.35 -7.92
N ASP A 43 1.60 2.33 -8.77
CA ASP A 43 2.75 1.51 -9.13
C ASP A 43 3.92 2.47 -9.18
N VAL A 44 4.88 2.28 -8.28
CA VAL A 44 6.15 2.96 -8.37
C VAL A 44 6.77 2.34 -9.62
N THR A 45 6.27 2.78 -10.77
CA THR A 45 6.84 2.66 -12.09
C THR A 45 7.98 3.67 -12.06
N GLN A 46 8.89 3.49 -11.09
CA GLN A 46 10.20 4.08 -11.10
C GLN A 46 10.85 3.51 -12.34
N THR A 47 10.62 4.21 -13.44
CA THR A 47 11.19 3.84 -14.72
C THR A 47 12.66 4.17 -14.54
N CYS A 48 13.56 3.26 -14.91
CA CYS A 48 15.00 3.47 -14.71
C CYS A 48 15.50 4.83 -15.25
N SER A 49 14.82 5.34 -16.27
CA SER A 49 15.02 6.68 -16.86
C SER A 49 14.77 7.87 -15.93
N GLU A 50 14.08 7.71 -14.80
CA GLU A 50 13.91 8.76 -13.79
C GLU A 50 15.13 8.93 -12.89
N PHE A 51 15.98 7.89 -12.80
CA PHE A 51 17.23 8.01 -12.10
C PHE A 51 18.24 8.67 -13.03
N THR A 52 18.83 9.77 -12.55
CA THR A 52 19.90 10.46 -13.26
C THR A 52 21.13 10.57 -12.38
N SER A 53 22.30 10.48 -12.99
CA SER A 53 23.58 10.75 -12.33
C SER A 53 23.77 12.26 -12.11
N SER A 54 24.79 12.65 -11.34
CA SER A 54 25.17 14.06 -11.18
C SER A 54 25.67 14.68 -12.50
N SER A 55 26.09 13.86 -13.47
CA SER A 55 26.37 14.22 -14.86
C SER A 55 25.13 14.52 -15.71
N GLY A 56 23.93 14.19 -15.25
CA GLY A 56 22.68 14.33 -16.00
C GLY A 56 22.40 13.18 -16.98
N GLU A 57 23.16 12.09 -16.91
CA GLU A 57 22.90 10.87 -17.67
C GLU A 57 21.76 10.06 -17.05
N GLN A 58 20.89 9.49 -17.88
CA GLN A 58 19.73 8.70 -17.42
C GLN A 58 20.12 7.24 -17.20
N GLY A 59 19.48 6.61 -16.22
CA GLY A 59 19.61 5.20 -15.94
C GLY A 59 19.10 4.34 -17.09
N ARG A 60 19.79 3.22 -17.31
CA ARG A 60 19.47 2.24 -18.34
C ARG A 60 19.23 0.87 -17.73
N TRP A 61 18.33 0.10 -18.34
CA TRP A 61 18.16 -1.31 -18.02
C TRP A 61 19.21 -2.14 -18.74
N ASP A 62 20.05 -2.84 -17.99
CA ASP A 62 20.99 -3.83 -18.50
C ASP A 62 21.04 -5.06 -17.58
N ASP A 63 21.52 -6.19 -18.11
CA ASP A 63 21.64 -7.45 -17.35
C ASP A 63 22.71 -7.37 -16.24
N GLU A 64 23.75 -6.57 -16.47
CA GLU A 64 24.86 -6.33 -15.55
C GLU A 64 25.31 -4.87 -15.67
N CYS A 65 25.54 -4.20 -14.54
CA CYS A 65 26.06 -2.84 -14.51
C CYS A 65 27.59 -2.87 -14.61
N GLY A 66 28.18 -1.89 -15.28
CA GLY A 66 29.63 -1.72 -15.39
C GLY A 66 30.31 -1.43 -14.05
N GLU A 67 31.64 -1.43 -14.05
CA GLU A 67 32.46 -1.18 -12.84
C GLU A 67 32.26 0.23 -12.26
N ASP A 68 31.85 1.20 -13.09
CA ASP A 68 31.57 2.59 -12.73
C ASP A 68 30.07 2.91 -12.71
N GLU A 69 29.21 1.89 -12.55
CA GLU A 69 27.75 2.06 -12.49
C GLU A 69 27.17 1.39 -11.25
N ARG A 70 26.21 2.07 -10.61
CA ARG A 70 25.47 1.51 -9.47
C ARG A 70 24.13 0.92 -9.89
N SER A 71 23.79 -0.24 -9.34
CA SER A 71 22.45 -0.83 -9.47
C SER A 71 21.51 -0.25 -8.42
N ILE A 72 20.54 0.57 -8.83
CA ILE A 72 19.60 1.23 -7.89
C ILE A 72 18.33 0.39 -7.67
N LEU A 73 17.92 -0.36 -8.70
CA LEU A 73 16.73 -1.21 -8.68
C LEU A 73 16.99 -2.51 -9.44
N GLY A 74 16.38 -3.60 -8.98
CA GLY A 74 16.30 -4.86 -9.74
C GLY A 74 14.85 -5.11 -10.14
N ALA A 75 14.59 -5.27 -11.43
CA ALA A 75 13.27 -5.57 -11.97
C ALA A 75 12.94 -7.07 -11.82
N LYS A 76 13.07 -7.62 -10.61
CA LYS A 76 12.73 -9.03 -10.36
C LYS A 76 11.27 -9.36 -10.65
N ASP A 77 10.38 -8.37 -10.54
CA ASP A 77 8.94 -8.53 -10.68
C ASP A 77 8.30 -7.57 -11.71
N ALA A 78 9.10 -6.78 -12.46
CA ALA A 78 8.54 -5.83 -13.42
C ALA A 78 8.18 -6.52 -14.75
N PRO A 79 6.96 -6.32 -15.28
CA PRO A 79 6.48 -7.01 -16.49
C PRO A 79 7.21 -6.59 -17.78
N SER A 80 7.91 -5.45 -17.78
CA SER A 80 8.61 -4.91 -18.95
C SER A 80 10.06 -5.40 -19.09
N HIS A 81 10.75 -5.74 -18.00
CA HIS A 81 12.18 -6.11 -17.99
C HIS A 81 12.52 -7.13 -16.89
N PRO A 82 12.00 -8.38 -16.95
CA PRO A 82 12.18 -9.36 -15.89
C PRO A 82 13.66 -9.74 -15.70
N GLY A 83 14.18 -9.51 -14.51
CA GLY A 83 15.54 -9.91 -14.12
C GLY A 83 16.66 -8.93 -14.51
N MET A 84 16.35 -7.82 -15.18
CA MET A 84 17.32 -6.77 -15.48
C MET A 84 17.54 -5.83 -14.29
N LYS A 85 18.70 -5.19 -14.24
CA LYS A 85 19.05 -4.18 -13.24
C LYS A 85 18.97 -2.80 -13.87
N CYS A 86 18.55 -1.82 -13.08
CA CYS A 86 18.65 -0.42 -13.46
C CYS A 86 20.04 0.10 -13.07
N CYS A 87 20.86 0.36 -14.08
CA CYS A 87 22.22 0.83 -13.97
C CYS A 87 22.26 2.35 -14.18
N VAL A 88 22.93 3.06 -13.28
CA VAL A 88 23.13 4.51 -13.36
C VAL A 88 24.62 4.78 -13.19
N PRO A 89 25.24 5.60 -14.05
CA PRO A 89 26.65 5.94 -13.90
C PRO A 89 26.92 6.59 -12.53
N GLU A 90 28.01 6.21 -11.89
CA GLU A 90 28.56 6.92 -10.73
C GLU A 90 29.63 7.90 -11.22
N ASP A 91 29.50 9.17 -10.83
CA ASP A 91 30.55 10.19 -11.03
C ASP A 91 31.69 10.05 -10.02
#